data_AF-A0A943DW32-F1
#
_entry.id   AF-A0A943DW32-F1
#
_cell.length_a   1.000
_cell.length_b   1.000
_cell.length_c   1.000
_cell.angle_alpha   90.00
_cell.angle_beta   90.00
_cell.angle_gamma   90.00
#
_symmetry.space_group_name_H-M   'P 1'
#
loop_
_entity.id
_entity.type
_entity.pdbx_description
1 polymer ?
#
loop_
_entity_poly.entity_id
_entity_poly.type
_entity_poly.pdbx_seq_one_letter_code
_entity_poly.pdbx_strand_id
1 'polypeptide(L)' 'FKIRAYGRMELAQLYSPELTGIAAYRKMNKWIVCCPGLQERLSDLGYQPQHRSYTPLEVRAIVDALGEP' A
#
# COMPACT_ATOMS: atom_id res chain seq x y z
N PHE A 1 -3.08 11.16 -8.97
CA PHE A 1 -3.69 10.06 -8.18
C PHE A 1 -4.66 10.65 -7.12
N LYS A 2 -5.52 9.88 -6.44
CA LYS A 2 -6.46 10.42 -5.42
C LYS A 2 -6.36 9.65 -4.11
N ILE A 3 -6.28 10.33 -2.97
CA ILE A 3 -6.28 9.65 -1.67
C ILE A 3 -7.70 9.25 -1.29
N ARG A 4 -7.97 7.96 -1.32
CA ARG A 4 -9.22 7.33 -0.89
C ARG A 4 -8.92 5.92 -0.38
N ALA A 5 -9.93 5.22 0.11
CA ALA A 5 -9.77 3.78 0.39
C ALA A 5 -9.56 3.02 -0.93
N TYR A 6 -8.62 2.08 -0.93
CA TYR A 6 -8.32 1.24 -2.07
C TYR A 6 -8.29 -0.23 -1.65
N GLY A 7 -8.73 -1.13 -2.52
CA GLY A 7 -8.39 -2.55 -2.35
C GLY A 7 -6.88 -2.75 -2.37
N ARG A 8 -6.33 -3.68 -1.60
CA ARG A 8 -4.86 -3.88 -1.55
C ARG A 8 -4.26 -4.20 -2.92
N MET A 9 -4.96 -5.02 -3.70
CA MET A 9 -4.55 -5.35 -5.07
C MET A 9 -4.80 -4.19 -6.03
N GLU A 10 -5.90 -3.45 -5.85
CA GLU A 10 -6.20 -2.25 -6.66
C GLU A 10 -5.09 -1.22 -6.51
N LEU A 11 -4.71 -0.86 -5.27
CA LEU A 11 -3.62 0.07 -5.01
C LEU A 11 -2.30 -0.45 -5.56
N ALA A 12 -1.97 -1.72 -5.31
CA ALA A 12 -0.73 -2.30 -5.80
C ALA A 12 -0.63 -2.29 -7.33
N GLN A 13 -1.75 -2.52 -8.03
CA GLN A 13 -1.79 -2.47 -9.49
C GLN A 13 -1.66 -1.06 -10.03
N LEU A 14 -2.06 -0.01 -9.30
CA LEU A 14 -1.77 1.37 -9.70
C LEU A 14 -0.25 1.58 -9.78
N TYR A 15 0.53 1.08 -8.81
CA TYR A 15 2.00 1.16 -8.84
C TYR A 15 2.69 0.18 -9.81
N SER A 16 1.99 -0.84 -10.30
CA SER A 16 2.57 -1.87 -11.16
C SER A 16 1.49 -2.46 -12.08
N PRO A 17 1.04 -1.69 -13.10
CA PRO A 17 -0.11 -2.04 -13.93
C PRO A 17 0.14 -3.27 -14.82
N GLU A 18 1.41 -3.59 -15.08
CA GLU A 18 1.81 -4.76 -15.88
C GLU A 18 1.71 -6.08 -15.12
N LEU A 19 1.50 -6.04 -13.80
CA LEU A 19 1.43 -7.22 -12.95
C LEU A 19 -0.01 -7.63 -12.63
N THR A 20 -0.22 -8.94 -12.46
CA THR A 20 -1.47 -9.46 -11.88
C THR A 20 -1.65 -8.92 -10.47
N GLY A 21 -2.90 -8.78 -10.00
CA GLY A 21 -3.20 -8.19 -8.68
C GLY A 21 -2.43 -8.82 -7.52
N ILE A 22 -2.24 -10.14 -7.55
CA ILE A 22 -1.45 -10.87 -6.54
C ILE A 22 0.04 -10.54 -6.66
N ALA A 23 0.60 -10.52 -7.88
CA ALA A 23 2.02 -10.23 -8.09
C ALA A 23 2.35 -8.77 -7.71
N ALA A 24 1.48 -7.84 -8.11
CA ALA A 24 1.56 -6.43 -7.72
C ALA A 24 1.55 -6.29 -6.19
N TYR A 25 0.60 -6.96 -5.51
CA TYR A 25 0.51 -6.91 -4.05
C TYR A 25 1.75 -7.47 -3.35
N ARG A 26 2.31 -8.60 -3.83
CA ARG A 26 3.56 -9.15 -3.29
C ARG A 26 4.73 -8.18 -3.44
N LYS A 27 4.83 -7.50 -4.58
CA LYS A 27 5.85 -6.47 -4.83
C LYS A 27 5.66 -5.27 -3.90
N MET A 28 4.42 -4.80 -3.76
CA MET A 28 4.08 -3.69 -2.87
C MET A 28 4.39 -4.00 -1.40
N ASN A 29 4.07 -5.20 -0.92
CA ASN A 29 4.44 -5.62 0.44
C ASN A 29 5.95 -5.64 0.67
N LYS A 30 6.73 -6.05 -0.33
CA LYS A 30 8.20 -5.96 -0.24
C LYS A 30 8.66 -4.52 -0.08
N TRP A 31 8.10 -3.58 -0.85
CA TRP A 31 8.41 -2.16 -0.70
C TRP A 31 8.03 -1.63 0.68
N ILE A 32 6.86 -2.01 1.21
CA ILE A 32 6.42 -1.60 2.56
C ILE A 32 7.42 -2.05 3.63
N VAL A 33 7.93 -3.28 3.53
CA VAL A 33 8.93 -3.83 4.45
C VAL A 33 10.32 -3.21 4.25
N CYS A 34 10.69 -2.89 3.01
CA CYS A 34 11.99 -2.28 2.70
C CYS A 34 12.06 -0.79 3.07
N CYS A 35 10.93 -0.09 3.15
CA CYS A 35 10.88 1.32 3.54
C CYS A 35 10.97 1.45 5.07
N PRO A 36 12.07 2.01 5.61
CA PRO A 36 12.23 2.15 7.06
C PRO A 36 11.13 3.03 7.65
N GLY A 37 10.49 2.58 8.73
CA GLY A 37 9.43 3.30 9.44
C GLY A 37 8.04 3.27 8.78
N LEU A 38 7.91 2.83 7.52
CA LEU A 38 6.59 2.76 6.87
C LEU A 38 5.69 1.69 7.51
N GLN A 39 6.25 0.52 7.79
CA GLN A 39 5.50 -0.56 8.44
C GLN A 39 5.04 -0.18 9.86
N GLU A 40 5.87 0.53 10.61
CA GLU A 40 5.54 1.03 11.95
C GLU A 40 4.41 2.07 11.87
N ARG A 41 4.56 3.06 10.98
CA ARG A 41 3.52 4.07 10.74
C ARG A 41 2.19 3.47 10.29
N LEU A 42 2.21 2.40 9.48
CA LEU A 42 0.99 1.67 9.13
C LEU A 42 0.39 0.96 10.35
N SER A 43 1.22 0.36 11.19
CA SER A 43 0.79 -0.30 12.43
C SER A 43 0.14 0.70 13.40
N ASP A 44 0.71 1.90 13.55
CA ASP A 44 0.15 2.99 14.37
C ASP A 44 -1.22 3.48 13.86
N LEU A 45 -1.44 3.41 12.55
CA LEU A 45 -2.73 3.71 11.92
C LEU A 45 -3.75 2.58 12.06
N GLY A 46 -3.39 1.46 12.70
CA GLY A 46 -4.24 0.30 12.89
C GLY A 46 -4.24 -0.66 11.70
N TYR A 47 -3.22 -0.63 10.84
CA TYR A 47 -3.11 -1.55 9.72
C TYR A 47 -3.04 -3.00 10.21
N GLN A 48 -3.90 -3.84 9.64
CA GLN A 48 -3.90 -5.28 9.87
C GLN A 48 -3.69 -6.04 8.55
N PRO A 49 -2.80 -7.05 8.51
CA PRO A 49 -2.60 -7.87 7.31
C PRO A 49 -3.85 -8.61 6.83
N GLN A 50 -4.89 -8.71 7.67
CA GLN A 50 -6.16 -9.36 7.35
C GLN A 50 -7.11 -8.42 6.59
N HIS A 51 -6.94 -7.10 6.72
CA HIS A 51 -7.75 -6.12 6.01
C HIS A 51 -7.56 -6.25 4.50
N ARG A 52 -8.66 -6.27 3.75
CA ARG A 52 -8.63 -6.42 2.28
C ARG A 52 -8.41 -5.10 1.53
N SER A 53 -8.42 -3.99 2.25
CA SER A 53 -8.29 -2.63 1.73
C SER A 53 -7.37 -1.81 2.61
N TYR A 54 -6.76 -0.78 2.02
CA TYR A 54 -6.11 0.30 2.75
C TYR A 54 -7.09 1.44 3.00
N THR A 55 -7.09 2.00 4.20
CA THR A 55 -7.84 3.22 4.54
C THR A 55 -7.19 4.45 3.90
N PRO A 56 -7.91 5.57 3.73
CA PRO A 56 -7.31 6.79 3.15
C PRO A 56 -6.03 7.26 3.88
N LEU A 57 -5.94 7.05 5.19
CA LEU A 57 -4.77 7.40 5.99
C LEU A 57 -3.58 6.47 5.71
N GLU A 58 -3.83 5.17 5.62
CA GLU A 58 -2.80 4.19 5.24
C GLU A 58 -2.30 4.44 3.81
N VAL A 59 -3.21 4.76 2.89
CA VAL A 59 -2.88 5.11 1.50
C VAL A 59 -2.00 6.35 1.46
N ARG A 60 -2.32 7.39 2.26
CA ARG A 60 -1.46 8.57 2.39
C ARG A 60 -0.07 8.19 2.88
N ALA A 61 0.05 7.37 3.94
CA ALA A 61 1.36 6.96 4.45
C ALA A 61 2.19 6.19 3.42
N ILE A 62 1.55 5.30 2.66
CA ILE A 62 2.18 4.56 1.56
C ILE A 62 2.67 5.51 0.48
N VAL A 63 1.85 6.47 0.06
CA VAL A 63 2.17 7.43 -1.02
C VAL A 63 3.26 8.41 -0.58
N ASP A 64 3.24 8.85 0.68
CA ASP A 64 4.29 9.70 1.24
C ASP A 64 5.67 9.00 1.21
N ALA A 65 5.69 7.67 1.32
CA ALA A 65 6.92 6.86 1.37
C ALA A 65 7.36 6.30 0.01
N LEU A 66 6.41 5.93 -0.87
CA LEU A 66 6.68 5.30 -2.17
C LEU A 66 6.55 6.27 -3.36
N GLY A 67 5.93 7.44 -3.16
CA GLY A 67 5.55 8.37 -4.24
C GLY A 67 4.13 8.13 -4.76
N GLU A 68 3.63 9.03 -5.61
CA GLU A 68 2.36 8.79 -6.30
C GLU A 68 2.52 7.68 -7.37
N PRO A 69 1.57 6.73 -7.47
CA PRO A 69 1.55 5.72 -8.53
C PRO A 69 1.19 6.31 -9.90
#